data_AF-A0A2J6SFV5-F1
#
_entry.id   AF-A0A2J6SFV5-F1
#
_cell.length_a   1.000
_cell.length_b   1.000
_cell.length_c   1.000
_cell.angle_alpha   90.00
_cell.angle_beta   90.00
_cell.angle_gamma   90.00
#
_symmetry.space_group_name_H-M   'P 1'
#
loop_
_entity.id
_entity.type
_entity.pdbx_description
1 polymer ?
#
loop_
_entity_poly.entity_id
_entity_poly.type
_entity_poly.pdbx_seq_one_letter_code
_entity_poly.pdbx_strand_id
1 'polypeptide(L)'
;ASFLQHKWNLNLSHITAGYIYSSPRALKVRADEAYALNLASSIFDYNNISSSGLVSNIMYSFTPSIASSPTVFNDYVNPSFPLFTEDILVQNSAVFTGLVRRDMNGVVASWSILYQNAIPVTIFVNAFDTVVGYDYFSPGLRTRVVTEFFNILIGPVPDEVFQWPQQ
;
A
#
# COMPACT_ATOMS: atom_id res chain seq x y z
N ALA A 1 0.26 7.79 7.41
CA ALA A 1 1.21 8.51 6.56
C ALA A 1 0.45 9.08 5.36
N SER A 2 0.86 10.24 4.85
CA SER A 2 0.40 10.67 3.51
C SER A 2 1.15 9.87 2.46
N PHE A 3 0.52 9.61 1.30
CA PHE A 3 1.16 8.85 0.22
C PHE A 3 0.85 9.40 -1.17
N LEU A 4 1.76 9.12 -2.09
CA LEU A 4 1.59 9.22 -3.54
C LEU A 4 1.94 7.87 -4.16
N GLN A 5 1.13 7.40 -5.10
CA GLN A 5 1.41 6.21 -5.90
C GLN A 5 1.16 6.51 -7.37
N HIS A 6 2.09 6.10 -8.25
CA HIS A 6 1.86 6.07 -9.69
C HIS A 6 2.00 4.63 -10.18
N LYS A 7 0.96 4.18 -10.89
CA LYS A 7 0.88 2.86 -11.52
C LYS A 7 0.72 3.03 -13.02
N TRP A 8 1.63 2.47 -13.81
CA TRP A 8 1.57 2.62 -15.26
C TRP A 8 2.06 1.40 -16.06
N ASN A 9 1.47 1.24 -17.24
CA ASN A 9 1.87 0.32 -18.30
C ASN A 9 1.41 0.88 -19.66
N LEU A 10 1.44 0.07 -20.73
CA LEU A 10 1.01 0.49 -22.07
C LEU A 10 -0.44 1.02 -22.13
N ASN A 11 -1.32 0.52 -21.26
CA ASN A 11 -2.77 0.76 -21.29
C ASN A 11 -3.29 1.52 -20.05
N LEU A 12 -2.40 1.89 -19.12
CA LEU A 12 -2.76 2.47 -17.83
C LEU A 12 -1.76 3.54 -17.43
N SER A 13 -2.25 4.69 -16.99
CA SER A 13 -1.50 5.64 -16.17
C SER A 13 -2.42 6.14 -15.08
N HIS A 14 -2.14 5.73 -13.84
CA HIS A 14 -3.01 5.96 -12.70
C HIS A 14 -2.20 6.53 -11.55
N ILE A 15 -2.46 7.80 -11.24
CA ILE A 15 -1.84 8.49 -10.11
C ILE A 15 -2.89 8.59 -9.01
N THR A 16 -2.48 8.16 -7.82
CA THR A 16 -3.30 8.16 -6.63
C THR A 16 -2.54 8.88 -5.52
N ALA A 17 -3.24 9.68 -4.73
CA ALA A 17 -2.70 10.27 -3.51
C ALA A 17 -3.68 10.11 -2.37
N GLY A 18 -3.19 10.12 -1.13
CA GLY A 18 -4.08 9.99 0.00
C GLY A 18 -3.39 9.76 1.32
N TYR A 19 -4.08 9.06 2.22
CA TYR A 19 -3.58 8.72 3.55
C TYR A 19 -3.67 7.22 3.80
N ILE A 20 -2.61 6.65 4.36
CA ILE A 20 -2.49 5.23 4.64
C ILE A 20 -2.22 4.99 6.13
N TYR A 21 -2.90 3.99 6.68
CA TYR A 21 -2.64 3.42 7.98
C TYR A 21 -2.17 1.98 7.79
N SER A 22 -1.11 1.59 8.49
CA SER A 22 -0.59 0.22 8.47
C SER A 22 -0.39 -0.22 9.91
N SER A 23 -0.96 -1.36 10.28
CA SER A 23 -0.79 -1.96 11.60
C SER A 23 -0.43 -3.44 11.43
N PRO A 24 0.86 -3.79 11.54
CA PRO A 24 1.30 -5.18 11.55
C PRO A 24 0.70 -5.97 12.70
N ARG A 25 0.51 -5.33 13.87
CA ARG A 25 -0.13 -5.95 15.03
C ARG A 25 -1.60 -6.31 14.78
N ALA A 26 -2.35 -5.44 14.11
CA ALA A 26 -3.73 -5.73 13.75
C ALA A 26 -3.84 -6.58 12.47
N LEU A 27 -2.73 -6.78 11.76
CA LEU A 27 -2.66 -7.39 10.42
C LEU A 27 -3.61 -6.68 9.43
N LYS A 28 -3.60 -5.34 9.45
CA LYS A 28 -4.50 -4.52 8.61
C LYS A 28 -3.79 -3.33 7.98
N VAL A 29 -4.23 -3.00 6.77
CA VAL A 29 -3.87 -1.77 6.07
C VAL A 29 -5.15 -1.06 5.66
N ARG A 30 -5.22 0.25 5.90
CA ARG A 30 -6.27 1.11 5.36
C ARG A 30 -5.65 2.14 4.44
N ALA A 31 -6.18 2.27 3.22
CA ALA A 31 -5.78 3.29 2.27
C ALA A 31 -7.00 4.12 1.89
N ASP A 32 -6.97 5.40 2.25
CA ASP A 32 -7.93 6.41 1.84
C ASP A 32 -7.30 7.19 0.71
N GLU A 33 -7.94 7.19 -0.46
CA GLU A 33 -7.30 7.59 -1.71
C GLU A 33 -8.18 8.46 -2.58
N ALA A 34 -7.52 9.37 -3.29
CA ALA A 34 -8.09 10.21 -4.34
C ALA A 34 -7.39 9.92 -5.66
N TYR A 35 -8.18 9.68 -6.71
CA TYR A 35 -7.69 9.38 -8.06
C TYR A 35 -8.73 9.78 -9.10
N ALA A 36 -8.30 10.36 -10.23
CA ALA A 36 -9.18 10.67 -11.37
C ALA A 36 -10.55 11.31 -11.00
N LEU A 37 -10.57 12.29 -10.08
CA LEU A 37 -11.78 12.94 -9.53
C LEU A 37 -12.71 12.05 -8.68
N ASN A 38 -12.25 10.86 -8.31
CA ASN A 38 -12.94 9.94 -7.41
C ASN A 38 -12.24 9.89 -6.05
N LEU A 39 -12.99 9.47 -5.03
CA LEU A 39 -12.48 9.12 -3.72
C LEU A 39 -12.82 7.66 -3.44
N ALA A 40 -11.88 6.95 -2.82
CA ALA A 40 -12.12 5.61 -2.29
C ALA A 40 -11.46 5.43 -0.92
N SER A 41 -11.99 4.50 -0.15
CA SER A 41 -11.39 4.04 1.09
C SER A 41 -11.40 2.52 1.07
N SER A 42 -10.25 1.91 1.28
CA SER A 42 -10.07 0.45 1.30
C SER A 42 -9.53 0.00 2.65
N ILE A 43 -10.08 -1.09 3.19
CA ILE A 43 -9.51 -1.82 4.33
C ILE A 43 -9.12 -3.21 3.86
N PHE A 44 -7.82 -3.48 3.89
CA PHE A 44 -7.22 -4.78 3.63
C PHE A 44 -7.01 -5.52 4.95
N ASP A 45 -7.62 -6.71 5.08
CA ASP A 45 -7.51 -7.55 6.28
C ASP A 45 -6.63 -8.78 6.01
N TYR A 46 -5.39 -8.72 6.47
CA TYR A 46 -4.41 -9.80 6.33
C TYR A 46 -4.63 -10.94 7.34
N ASN A 47 -5.60 -10.84 8.25
CA ASN A 47 -6.08 -12.01 9.00
C ASN A 47 -7.05 -12.86 8.19
N ASN A 48 -7.64 -12.30 7.13
CA ASN A 48 -8.64 -12.96 6.32
C ASN A 48 -8.10 -13.15 4.90
N ILE A 49 -7.47 -14.29 4.69
CA ILE A 49 -6.82 -14.67 3.44
C ILE A 49 -7.60 -15.83 2.81
N SER A 50 -7.89 -15.73 1.51
CA SER A 50 -8.54 -16.80 0.75
C SER A 50 -7.64 -18.03 0.64
N SER A 51 -8.21 -19.17 0.21
CA SER A 51 -7.42 -20.38 -0.09
C SER A 51 -6.37 -20.19 -1.19
N SER A 52 -6.52 -19.17 -2.03
CA SER A 52 -5.57 -18.79 -3.08
C SER A 52 -4.54 -17.74 -2.64
N GLY A 53 -4.52 -17.36 -1.37
CA GLY A 53 -3.56 -16.39 -0.84
C GLY A 53 -3.93 -14.91 -1.10
N LEU A 54 -5.17 -14.64 -1.50
CA LEU A 54 -5.67 -13.28 -1.72
C LEU A 54 -6.17 -12.67 -0.42
N VAL A 55 -5.98 -11.36 -0.23
CA VAL A 55 -6.31 -10.62 0.99
C VAL A 55 -7.71 -10.05 0.89
N SER A 56 -8.53 -10.20 1.93
CA SER A 56 -9.86 -9.59 1.99
C SER A 56 -9.75 -8.07 1.88
N ASN A 57 -10.56 -7.48 1.00
CA ASN A 57 -10.68 -6.03 0.83
C ASN A 57 -12.14 -5.62 0.78
N ILE A 58 -12.51 -4.71 1.68
CA ILE A 58 -13.74 -3.94 1.56
C ILE A 58 -13.34 -2.54 1.11
N MET A 59 -13.90 -2.07 0.01
CA MET A 59 -13.64 -0.74 -0.55
C MET A 59 -14.93 0.02 -0.78
N TYR A 60 -14.98 1.24 -0.24
CA TYR A 60 -16.04 2.21 -0.50
C TYR A 60 -15.55 3.19 -1.55
N SER A 61 -16.29 3.36 -2.64
CA SER A 61 -16.02 4.34 -3.69
C SER A 61 -17.12 5.39 -3.73
N PHE A 62 -16.73 6.67 -3.65
CA PHE A 62 -17.62 7.82 -3.61
C PHE A 62 -17.69 8.47 -4.99
N THR A 63 -18.33 7.77 -5.92
CA THR A 63 -18.47 8.15 -7.33
C THR A 63 -19.92 8.02 -7.77
N PRO A 64 -20.44 8.90 -8.67
CA PRO A 64 -19.77 10.05 -9.27
C PRO A 64 -19.67 11.28 -8.33
N SER A 65 -20.27 11.24 -7.14
CA SER A 65 -20.20 12.33 -6.17
C SER A 65 -20.13 11.84 -4.73
N ILE A 66 -19.69 12.71 -3.82
CA ILE A 66 -19.73 12.48 -2.37
C ILE A 66 -21.14 12.51 -1.78
N ALA A 67 -22.13 13.03 -2.51
CA ALA A 67 -23.52 13.14 -2.07
C ALA A 67 -24.35 11.89 -2.40
N SER A 68 -23.85 11.03 -3.29
CA SER A 68 -24.47 9.73 -3.60
C SER A 68 -24.03 8.66 -2.62
N SER A 69 -24.88 7.65 -2.42
CA SER A 69 -24.49 6.45 -1.67
C SER A 69 -23.23 5.83 -2.28
N PRO A 70 -22.23 5.46 -1.44
CA PRO A 70 -21.00 4.88 -1.94
C PRO A 70 -21.26 3.53 -2.59
N THR A 71 -20.51 3.23 -3.66
CA THR A 71 -20.44 1.87 -4.20
C THR A 71 -19.52 1.06 -3.32
N VAL A 72 -19.96 -0.14 -2.92
CA VAL A 72 -19.19 -1.03 -2.05
C VAL A 72 -18.67 -2.21 -2.87
N PHE A 73 -17.35 -2.35 -2.89
CA PHE A 73 -16.67 -3.56 -3.32
C PHE A 73 -16.28 -4.39 -2.09
N ASN A 74 -16.49 -5.70 -2.15
CA ASN A 74 -16.15 -6.62 -1.07
C ASN A 74 -15.74 -7.96 -1.67
N ASP A 75 -14.44 -8.21 -1.76
CA ASP A 75 -13.87 -9.44 -2.28
C ASP A 75 -12.39 -9.59 -1.86
N TYR A 76 -11.75 -10.69 -2.25
CA TYR A 76 -10.33 -10.93 -2.04
C TYR A 76 -9.49 -10.46 -3.22
N VAL A 77 -8.38 -9.77 -2.94
CA VAL A 77 -7.50 -9.17 -3.95
C VAL A 77 -6.02 -9.46 -3.68
N ASN A 78 -5.18 -9.24 -4.70
CA ASN A 78 -3.74 -9.07 -4.48
C ASN A 78 -3.47 -7.56 -4.28
N PRO A 79 -3.30 -7.09 -3.04
CA PRO A 79 -3.31 -5.67 -2.74
C PRO A 79 -2.08 -4.97 -3.31
N SER A 80 -2.30 -3.77 -3.86
CA SER A 80 -1.18 -2.88 -4.22
C SER A 80 -0.60 -2.16 -3.00
N PHE A 81 -1.11 -2.43 -1.80
CA PHE A 81 -0.71 -1.88 -0.51
C PHE A 81 -0.32 -3.01 0.46
N PRO A 82 0.91 -3.57 0.35
CA PRO A 82 1.36 -4.69 1.17
C PRO A 82 1.43 -4.33 2.65
N LEU A 83 1.29 -5.34 3.51
CA LEU A 83 1.59 -5.23 4.93
C LEU A 83 3.10 -5.40 5.17
N PHE A 84 3.75 -4.36 5.68
CA PHE A 84 5.15 -4.40 6.08
C PHE A 84 5.27 -4.79 7.56
N THR A 85 5.60 -6.05 7.83
CA THR A 85 5.95 -6.50 9.20
C THR A 85 7.36 -6.04 9.58
N GLU A 86 7.63 -6.02 10.89
CA GLU A 86 8.93 -5.62 11.46
C GLU A 86 10.11 -6.42 10.87
N ASP A 87 9.85 -7.67 10.49
CA ASP A 87 10.84 -8.62 9.97
C ASP A 87 10.74 -8.85 8.46
N ILE A 88 9.97 -8.05 7.70
CA ILE A 88 9.71 -8.32 6.28
C ILE A 88 10.99 -8.46 5.44
N LEU A 89 12.00 -7.64 5.73
CA LEU A 89 13.28 -7.71 5.02
C LEU A 89 14.02 -9.02 5.31
N VAL A 90 13.96 -9.50 6.55
CA VAL A 90 14.60 -10.76 6.97
C VAL A 90 13.85 -11.95 6.39
N GLN A 91 12.52 -11.98 6.54
CA GLN A 91 11.66 -13.05 6.03
C GLN A 91 11.82 -13.28 4.54
N ASN A 92 12.06 -12.22 3.78
CA ASN A 92 12.21 -12.28 2.32
C ASN A 92 13.67 -12.25 1.85
N SER A 93 14.64 -12.46 2.75
CA SER A 93 16.08 -12.49 2.42
C SER A 93 16.53 -11.28 1.60
N ALA A 94 16.17 -10.08 2.07
CA ALA A 94 16.36 -8.85 1.34
C ALA A 94 17.82 -8.61 0.96
N VAL A 95 18.02 -8.12 -0.27
CA VAL A 95 19.33 -7.73 -0.78
C VAL A 95 19.45 -6.20 -0.75
N PHE A 96 20.47 -5.68 -0.09
CA PHE A 96 20.78 -4.25 -0.14
C PHE A 96 21.20 -3.85 -1.55
N THR A 97 20.49 -2.89 -2.15
CA THR A 97 20.75 -2.44 -3.53
C THR A 97 21.42 -1.06 -3.61
N GLY A 98 21.76 -0.47 -2.46
CA GLY A 98 22.47 0.80 -2.38
C GLY A 98 21.64 1.93 -1.81
N LEU A 99 22.27 3.10 -1.72
CA LEU A 99 21.61 4.34 -1.32
C LEU A 99 21.08 5.06 -2.56
N VAL A 100 19.82 5.49 -2.50
CA VAL A 100 19.17 6.22 -3.58
C VAL A 100 18.56 7.52 -3.06
N ARG A 101 18.37 8.49 -3.95
CA ARG A 101 17.64 9.72 -3.63
C ARG A 101 16.17 9.58 -4.04
N ARG A 102 15.26 9.95 -3.12
CA ARG A 102 13.81 10.07 -3.35
C ARG A 102 13.33 11.50 -3.11
N ASP A 103 12.27 11.91 -3.80
CA ASP A 103 11.86 13.31 -3.89
C ASP A 103 11.39 13.88 -2.56
N MET A 104 10.66 13.09 -1.77
CA MET A 104 10.08 13.53 -0.49
C MET A 104 10.89 13.06 0.73
N ASN A 105 11.90 12.21 0.52
CA ASN A 105 12.63 11.54 1.60
C ASN A 105 14.16 11.69 1.56
N GLY A 106 14.71 12.35 0.53
CA GLY A 106 16.15 12.54 0.41
C GLY A 106 16.88 11.21 0.17
N VAL A 107 18.03 11.00 0.80
CA VAL A 107 18.83 9.77 0.62
C VAL A 107 18.30 8.66 1.54
N VAL A 108 17.99 7.50 0.97
CA VAL A 108 17.38 6.35 1.65
C VAL A 108 18.07 5.05 1.24
N ALA A 109 18.02 4.04 2.10
CA ALA A 109 18.47 2.69 1.78
C ALA A 109 17.43 1.97 0.92
N SER A 110 17.89 1.28 -0.13
CA SER A 110 17.04 0.45 -0.99
C SER A 110 17.31 -1.04 -0.74
N TRP A 111 16.24 -1.80 -0.59
CA TRP A 111 16.27 -3.24 -0.30
C TRP A 111 15.36 -3.98 -1.25
N SER A 112 15.90 -4.94 -2.01
CA SER A 112 15.12 -5.73 -2.94
C SER A 112 14.69 -7.07 -2.32
N ILE A 113 13.41 -7.39 -2.46
CA ILE A 113 12.80 -8.64 -2.00
C ILE A 113 11.95 -9.26 -3.12
N LEU A 114 11.61 -10.54 -2.95
CA LEU A 114 10.60 -11.21 -3.75
C LEU A 114 9.33 -11.42 -2.91
N TYR A 115 8.42 -10.45 -2.91
CA TYR A 115 7.20 -10.48 -2.12
C TYR A 115 6.27 -11.63 -2.58
N GLN A 116 5.72 -12.37 -1.62
CA GLN A 116 4.93 -13.59 -1.87
C GLN A 116 5.64 -14.60 -2.80
N ASN A 117 6.98 -14.63 -2.78
CA ASN A 117 7.80 -15.47 -3.65
C ASN A 117 7.55 -15.28 -5.16
N ALA A 118 6.94 -14.16 -5.58
CA ALA A 118 6.56 -13.94 -6.97
C ALA A 118 6.77 -12.52 -7.48
N ILE A 119 6.63 -11.50 -6.63
CA ILE A 119 6.58 -10.10 -7.07
C ILE A 119 7.88 -9.40 -6.66
N PRO A 120 8.72 -8.94 -7.61
CA PRO A 120 9.89 -8.14 -7.27
C PRO A 120 9.46 -6.80 -6.67
N VAL A 121 9.89 -6.55 -5.43
CA VAL A 121 9.61 -5.30 -4.70
C VAL A 121 10.93 -4.70 -4.23
N THR A 122 11.10 -3.40 -4.41
CA THR A 122 12.15 -2.62 -3.74
C THR A 122 11.50 -1.81 -2.63
N ILE A 123 11.92 -2.05 -1.39
CA ILE A 123 11.49 -1.30 -0.20
C ILE A 123 12.53 -0.21 0.08
N PHE A 124 12.06 0.98 0.40
CA PHE A 124 12.92 2.12 0.75
C PHE A 124 12.79 2.44 2.22
N VAL A 125 13.93 2.52 2.91
CA VAL A 125 14.00 2.72 4.35
C VAL A 125 14.89 3.93 4.64
N ASN A 126 14.42 4.85 5.49
CA ASN A 126 15.20 6.02 5.88
C ASN A 126 16.20 5.70 7.01
N ALA A 127 16.94 6.70 7.49
CA ALA A 127 17.94 6.54 8.55
C ALA A 127 17.36 6.20 9.94
N PHE A 128 16.04 6.19 10.08
CA PHE A 128 15.31 5.85 11.31
C PHE A 128 14.53 4.53 11.16
N ASP A 129 14.99 3.65 10.27
CA ASP A 129 14.39 2.34 9.98
C ASP A 129 12.89 2.39 9.60
N THR A 130 12.44 3.54 9.09
CA THR A 130 11.06 3.74 8.67
C THR A 130 10.92 3.44 7.18
N VAL A 131 9.94 2.62 6.82
CA VAL A 131 9.58 2.42 5.40
C VAL A 131 8.98 3.71 4.85
N VAL A 132 9.65 4.30 3.87
CA VAL A 132 9.26 5.58 3.25
C VAL A 132 8.70 5.41 1.83
N GLY A 133 8.58 4.18 1.37
CA GLY A 133 8.01 3.87 0.08
C GLY A 133 8.40 2.48 -0.39
N TYR A 134 7.82 2.09 -1.51
CA TYR A 134 8.18 0.85 -2.19
C TYR A 134 7.82 0.96 -3.67
N ASP A 135 8.58 0.23 -4.47
CA ASP A 135 8.35 0.08 -5.89
C ASP A 135 8.16 -1.40 -6.20
N TYR A 136 7.29 -1.71 -7.15
CA TYR A 136 7.19 -3.08 -7.64
C TYR A 136 6.87 -3.13 -9.12
N PHE A 137 7.14 -4.28 -9.72
CA PHE A 137 6.79 -4.58 -11.10
C PHE A 137 5.87 -5.79 -11.13
N SER A 138 4.62 -5.60 -11.55
CA SER A 138 3.68 -6.71 -11.78
C SER A 138 4.01 -7.36 -13.13
N PRO A 139 4.60 -8.58 -13.16
CA PRO A 139 5.18 -9.11 -14.40
C PRO A 139 4.10 -9.45 -15.45
N GLY A 140 2.96 -9.99 -15.01
CA GLY A 140 1.88 -10.40 -15.91
C GLY A 140 1.27 -9.24 -16.70
N LEU A 141 1.17 -8.06 -16.09
CA LEU A 141 0.64 -6.86 -16.74
C LEU A 141 1.74 -5.91 -17.25
N ARG A 142 3.01 -6.24 -16.96
CA ARG A 142 4.18 -5.37 -17.15
C ARG A 142 3.96 -3.96 -16.57
N THR A 143 3.33 -3.93 -15.40
CA THR A 143 2.95 -2.67 -14.74
C THR A 143 3.99 -2.30 -13.71
N ARG A 144 4.55 -1.10 -13.83
CA ARG A 144 5.39 -0.49 -12.81
C ARG A 144 4.52 0.26 -11.82
N VAL A 145 4.83 0.13 -10.55
CA VAL A 145 4.23 0.91 -9.47
C VAL A 145 5.35 1.51 -8.64
N VAL A 146 5.22 2.80 -8.34
CA VAL A 146 6.10 3.52 -7.42
C VAL A 146 5.24 4.16 -6.35
N THR A 147 5.63 3.99 -5.10
CA THR A 147 4.90 4.52 -3.95
C THR A 147 5.87 5.28 -3.05
N GLU A 148 5.46 6.46 -2.63
CA GLU A 148 6.21 7.29 -1.69
C GLU A 148 5.34 7.71 -0.52
N PHE A 149 5.90 7.63 0.68
CA PHE A 149 5.28 8.05 1.93
C PHE A 149 5.96 9.30 2.47
N PHE A 150 5.18 10.18 3.06
CA PHE A 150 5.64 11.40 3.71
C PHE A 150 4.69 11.75 4.87
N ASN A 151 5.11 12.68 5.74
CA ASN A 151 4.39 12.98 6.98
C ASN A 151 4.03 11.69 7.76
N ILE A 152 5.04 10.83 7.93
CA ILE A 152 4.86 9.54 8.59
C ILE A 152 4.77 9.78 10.10
N LEU A 153 3.68 9.30 10.70
CA LEU A 153 3.49 9.27 12.14
C LEU A 153 3.67 7.83 12.59
N ILE A 154 4.65 7.61 13.46
CA ILE A 154 4.94 6.31 14.08
C ILE A 154 4.24 6.26 15.43
N GLY A 155 3.50 5.19 15.70
CA GLY A 155 2.78 5.02 16.95
C GLY A 155 1.64 4.01 16.84
N PRO A 156 0.85 3.85 17.91
CA PRO A 156 -0.33 3.02 17.88
C PRO A 156 -1.33 3.54 16.85
N VAL A 157 -1.89 2.63 16.05
CA VAL A 157 -3.03 2.91 15.18
C VAL A 157 -4.30 2.49 15.94
N PRO A 158 -5.23 3.41 16.24
CA PRO A 158 -6.47 3.06 16.94
C PRO A 158 -7.30 2.03 16.15
N ASP A 159 -7.95 1.11 16.86
CA ASP A 159 -8.74 0.05 16.21
C ASP A 159 -9.92 0.62 15.40
N GLU A 160 -10.48 1.77 15.81
CA GLU A 160 -11.57 2.43 15.07
C GLU A 160 -11.19 2.82 13.64
N VAL A 161 -9.89 3.00 13.34
CA VAL A 161 -9.41 3.29 11.98
C VAL A 161 -9.76 2.15 11.02
N PHE A 162 -9.80 0.91 11.52
CA PHE A 162 -10.07 -0.30 10.75
C PHE A 162 -11.54 -0.75 10.84
N GLN A 163 -12.43 0.12 11.31
CA GLN A 163 -13.87 -0.13 11.35
C GLN A 163 -14.58 0.76 10.34
N TRP A 164 -15.56 0.20 9.62
CA TRP A 164 -16.48 1.00 8.83
C TRP A 164 -17.50 1.67 9.76
N PRO A 165 -17.94 2.91 9.44
CA PRO A 165 -19.05 3.53 10.14
C PRO A 165 -20.26 2.59 10.12
N GLN A 166 -20.88 2.38 11.28
CA GLN A 166 -22.17 1.70 11.34
C GLN A 166 -23.22 2.59 10.64
N GLN A 167 -24.01 2.00 9.75
CA GLN A 167 -25.15 2.67 9.11
C GLN A 167 -26.33 2.76 10.06
#